data_AF-A0AAX3BG13-F1
#
_entry.id   AF-A0AAX3BG13-F1
#
_cell.length_a   1.000
_cell.length_b   1.000
_cell.length_c   1.000
_cell.angle_alpha   90.00
_cell.angle_beta   90.00
_cell.angle_gamma   90.00
#
_symmetry.space_group_name_H-M   'P 1'
#
loop_
_entity.id
_entity.type
_entity.pdbx_description
1 polymer ?
#
loop_
_entity_poly.entity_id
_entity_poly.type
_entity_poly.pdbx_seq_one_letter_code
_entity_poly.pdbx_strand_id
1 'polypeptide(L)'
;MKRLGFLMVGLLVGSSMFAGVMMQGFYWDVPAGGTWWDTMKSKAYELRYMAGGYGINRMWFPPASKAQGGGYSMGYDPHDYYDLGQYYQDGTTETRFGSQAELKAAIAQYRSYGIDCMADIVINHRSGGASEYNPYTRGNTWTDFRNVASGKMKWQYWAFHPNNIHSYDSGAFAGFPDVCHDNSTVYNDIKTWMLWMKNTANAGFSSWRWDYVKGFSPTVVKNLNAATSPTFSVGEYWDANTSTLDWWANAANSSVFDFALYYTLKDICNNSSGGGYLPNVFDYSKSFAAKNPWRAVTFVGNHDTDEIYRDKMMAYAFILTYQGYPCIWWKDYYNYGLATGGGAGSGWGNGIKQLVWVREKLGGGGPQIEILKSNDGDVIIYGSKGYSTSSPGYIVVINDHSSAWKGAWVQTGNAYLKGKTLKAYAWSSSVSGQNYQPQNKYCDANGWVEVWAAPRGYAVYSVDGL
;
A
#
# COMPACT_ATOMS: atom_id res chain seq x y z
N MET A 1 -41.23 35.77 -17.74
CA MET A 1 -40.41 34.57 -17.99
C MET A 1 -38.93 34.95 -17.92
N LYS A 2 -38.31 34.77 -16.74
CA LYS A 2 -36.87 35.03 -16.55
C LYS A 2 -36.12 33.74 -16.91
N ARG A 3 -35.31 33.79 -17.97
CA ARG A 3 -34.37 32.71 -18.32
C ARG A 3 -33.21 32.77 -17.33
N LEU A 4 -33.12 31.76 -16.46
CA LEU A 4 -31.91 31.50 -15.67
C LEU A 4 -30.94 30.72 -16.56
N GLY A 5 -29.82 31.34 -16.91
CA GLY A 5 -28.69 30.66 -17.55
C GLY A 5 -28.00 29.76 -16.52
N PHE A 6 -27.96 28.46 -16.79
CA PHE A 6 -27.14 27.52 -16.04
C PHE A 6 -25.69 27.69 -16.48
N LEU A 7 -24.85 28.26 -15.60
CA LEU A 7 -23.42 28.29 -15.78
C LEU A 7 -22.88 26.89 -15.45
N MET A 8 -22.53 26.12 -16.48
CA MET A 8 -21.84 24.84 -16.32
C MET A 8 -20.40 25.15 -15.91
N VAL A 9 -20.12 25.11 -14.60
CA VAL A 9 -18.74 25.12 -14.10
C VAL A 9 -18.17 23.74 -14.40
N GLY A 10 -17.34 23.67 -15.45
CA GLY A 10 -16.56 22.48 -15.79
C GLY A 10 -15.55 22.17 -14.69
N LEU A 11 -15.88 21.22 -13.81
CA LEU A 11 -14.93 20.63 -12.87
C LEU A 11 -14.07 19.60 -13.63
N LEU A 12 -12.96 20.06 -14.20
CA LEU A 12 -11.87 19.21 -14.67
C LEU A 12 -11.00 18.79 -13.48
N VAL A 13 -11.46 17.82 -12.69
CA VAL A 13 -10.56 17.03 -11.83
C VAL A 13 -11.05 15.59 -11.80
N GLY A 14 -10.87 14.88 -12.91
CA GLY A 14 -10.94 13.42 -12.92
C GLY A 14 -9.66 12.82 -12.32
N SER A 15 -9.30 13.16 -11.09
CA SER A 15 -8.32 12.35 -10.36
C SER A 15 -9.06 11.08 -9.97
N SER A 16 -8.74 9.96 -10.63
CA SER A 16 -9.31 8.67 -10.25
C SER A 16 -9.00 8.43 -8.76
N MET A 17 -9.91 7.79 -8.04
CA MET A 17 -9.70 7.45 -6.62
C MET A 17 -8.51 6.50 -6.36
N PHE A 18 -7.84 6.05 -7.44
CA PHE A 18 -6.64 5.19 -7.45
C PHE A 18 -5.43 5.87 -8.12
N ALA A 19 -5.52 7.18 -8.38
CA ALA A 19 -4.37 7.99 -8.76
C ALA A 19 -3.48 8.24 -7.53
N GLY A 20 -2.16 8.22 -7.72
CA GLY A 20 -1.19 8.47 -6.65
C GLY A 20 -0.39 7.23 -6.24
N VAL A 21 0.32 7.40 -5.12
CA VAL A 21 1.19 6.39 -4.51
C VAL A 21 1.02 6.40 -2.99
N MET A 22 0.80 5.23 -2.40
CA MET A 22 0.77 5.00 -0.97
C MET A 22 2.17 4.68 -0.44
N MET A 23 2.45 5.00 0.82
CA MET A 23 3.60 4.45 1.53
C MET A 23 3.17 3.80 2.85
N GLN A 24 3.69 2.60 3.12
CA GLN A 24 3.73 2.02 4.45
C GLN A 24 4.85 2.69 5.25
N GLY A 25 4.48 3.43 6.30
CA GLY A 25 5.37 4.31 7.06
C GLY A 25 6.19 3.64 8.14
N PHE A 26 6.32 2.31 8.13
CA PHE A 26 7.00 1.54 9.17
C PHE A 26 7.48 0.18 8.66
N TYR A 27 8.30 -0.49 9.46
CA TYR A 27 8.71 -1.89 9.35
C TYR A 27 8.68 -2.52 10.76
N TRP A 28 8.86 -3.84 10.87
CA TRP A 28 8.67 -4.52 12.16
C TRP A 28 9.51 -3.95 13.30
N ASP A 29 10.78 -3.61 13.05
CA ASP A 29 11.70 -3.14 14.10
C ASP A 29 12.04 -1.65 13.98
N VAL A 30 11.05 -0.78 13.75
CA VAL A 30 11.31 0.67 13.83
C VAL A 30 11.88 1.02 15.22
N PRO A 31 12.80 1.99 15.36
CA PRO A 31 13.42 2.29 16.64
C PRO A 31 12.38 2.47 17.75
N ALA A 32 12.57 1.73 18.85
CA ALA A 32 11.79 1.93 20.06
C ALA A 32 12.14 3.27 20.73
N GLY A 33 11.36 3.67 21.72
CA GLY A 33 11.62 4.88 22.52
C GLY A 33 10.84 6.12 22.10
N GLY A 34 9.69 5.95 21.44
CA GLY A 34 8.71 7.03 21.30
C GLY A 34 9.01 8.08 20.22
N THR A 35 10.03 7.87 19.39
CA THR A 35 10.52 8.90 18.43
C THR A 35 10.00 8.73 17.00
N TRP A 36 9.18 7.72 16.75
CA TRP A 36 8.80 7.36 15.38
C TRP A 36 7.82 8.37 14.76
N TRP A 37 6.89 8.92 15.55
CA TRP A 37 5.98 9.96 15.08
C TRP A 37 6.73 11.20 14.58
N ASP A 38 7.75 11.64 15.31
CA ASP A 38 8.60 12.76 14.88
C ASP A 38 9.46 12.41 13.66
N THR A 39 9.95 11.17 13.59
CA THR A 39 10.66 10.66 12.40
C THR A 39 9.76 10.77 11.17
N MET A 40 8.54 10.23 11.22
CA MET A 40 7.57 10.30 10.13
C MET A 40 7.23 11.76 9.80
N LYS A 41 6.88 12.57 10.80
CA LYS A 41 6.55 14.00 10.64
C LYS A 41 7.63 14.76 9.86
N SER A 42 8.91 14.53 10.17
CA SER A 42 10.04 15.19 9.50
C SER A 42 10.12 14.90 8.00
N LYS A 43 9.51 13.80 7.53
CA LYS A 43 9.56 13.35 6.13
C LYS A 43 8.40 13.80 5.26
N ALA A 44 7.37 14.44 5.83
CA ALA A 44 6.16 14.76 5.08
C ALA A 44 6.42 15.64 3.83
N TYR A 45 7.22 16.70 3.96
CA TYR A 45 7.60 17.55 2.82
C TYR A 45 8.39 16.76 1.78
N GLU A 46 9.43 16.04 2.20
CA GLU A 46 10.28 15.24 1.30
C GLU A 46 9.45 14.22 0.53
N LEU A 47 8.54 13.52 1.19
CA LEU A 47 7.73 12.47 0.57
C LEU A 47 6.65 13.01 -0.35
N ARG A 48 6.10 14.21 -0.09
CA ARG A 48 5.14 14.85 -1.01
C ARG A 48 5.80 15.30 -2.30
N TYR A 49 7.04 15.79 -2.20
CA TYR A 49 7.78 16.44 -3.27
C TYR A 49 9.03 15.65 -3.71
N MET A 50 9.03 14.33 -3.52
CA MET A 50 10.21 13.47 -3.68
C MET A 50 10.84 13.50 -5.07
N ALA A 51 10.07 13.88 -6.10
CA ALA A 51 10.56 14.00 -7.46
C ALA A 51 9.90 15.18 -8.20
N GLY A 52 10.40 16.40 -7.97
CA GLY A 52 10.04 17.57 -8.78
C GLY A 52 8.56 17.95 -8.73
N GLY A 53 7.94 17.90 -7.55
CA GLY A 53 6.51 18.21 -7.36
C GLY A 53 5.62 16.99 -7.16
N TYR A 54 6.16 15.79 -7.42
CA TYR A 54 5.44 14.52 -7.33
C TYR A 54 5.91 13.69 -6.14
N GLY A 55 5.02 12.85 -5.62
CA GLY A 55 5.30 12.03 -4.45
C GLY A 55 4.10 11.24 -3.96
N ILE A 56 4.14 10.82 -2.69
CA ILE A 56 3.03 10.04 -2.12
C ILE A 56 1.81 10.93 -1.90
N ASN A 57 0.63 10.32 -1.96
CA ASN A 57 -0.62 10.96 -1.58
C ASN A 57 -1.24 10.31 -0.33
N ARG A 58 -0.66 9.24 0.19
CA ARG A 58 -1.17 8.53 1.38
C ARG A 58 -0.05 7.90 2.20
N MET A 59 -0.15 8.05 3.51
CA MET A 59 0.75 7.44 4.49
C MET A 59 -0.02 6.47 5.38
N TRP A 60 0.40 5.21 5.42
CA TRP A 60 -0.08 4.19 6.35
C TRP A 60 0.78 4.19 7.61
N PHE A 61 0.14 4.54 8.73
CA PHE A 61 0.73 4.53 10.06
C PHE A 61 0.57 3.14 10.70
N PRO A 62 1.54 2.67 11.51
CA PRO A 62 1.35 1.47 12.31
C PRO A 62 0.19 1.65 13.32
N PRO A 63 -0.31 0.56 13.94
CA PRO A 63 -1.38 0.66 14.92
C PRO A 63 -0.99 1.63 16.05
N ALA A 64 -1.81 2.67 16.23
CA ALA A 64 -1.44 3.81 17.07
C ALA A 64 -1.87 3.67 18.54
N SER A 65 -2.67 2.66 18.86
CA SER A 65 -3.20 2.44 20.21
C SER A 65 -2.23 1.66 21.09
N LYS A 66 -2.37 1.80 22.40
CA LYS A 66 -1.62 1.03 23.39
C LYS A 66 -1.94 -0.46 23.26
N ALA A 67 -0.88 -1.23 23.32
CA ALA A 67 -0.89 -2.67 23.15
C ALA A 67 -0.15 -3.34 24.32
N GLN A 68 -0.41 -4.63 24.54
CA GLN A 68 0.03 -5.35 25.73
C GLN A 68 1.55 -5.33 25.92
N GLY A 69 2.32 -5.40 24.84
CA GLY A 69 3.79 -5.30 24.89
C GLY A 69 4.32 -3.90 25.23
N GLY A 70 3.44 -2.92 25.50
CA GLY A 70 3.81 -1.58 25.94
C GLY A 70 4.70 -0.86 24.95
N GLY A 71 5.83 -0.31 25.45
CA GLY A 71 6.78 0.45 24.65
C GLY A 71 7.56 -0.39 23.63
N TYR A 72 7.45 -1.71 23.69
CA TYR A 72 8.09 -2.64 22.77
C TYR A 72 7.13 -3.16 21.69
N SER A 73 5.82 -3.05 21.91
CA SER A 73 4.81 -3.55 20.98
C SER A 73 4.81 -2.80 19.65
N MET A 74 4.56 -3.53 18.56
CA MET A 74 4.28 -2.97 17.24
C MET A 74 2.79 -2.62 17.01
N GLY A 75 1.96 -2.84 18.02
CA GLY A 75 0.56 -2.46 18.06
C GLY A 75 -0.45 -3.54 17.65
N TYR A 76 0.03 -4.71 17.20
CA TYR A 76 -0.81 -5.85 16.75
C TYR A 76 -1.28 -6.76 17.89
N ASP A 77 -1.07 -6.37 19.15
CA ASP A 77 -1.59 -7.00 20.36
C ASP A 77 -2.42 -5.97 21.16
N PRO A 78 -3.50 -5.42 20.57
CA PRO A 78 -4.18 -4.23 21.08
C PRO A 78 -4.74 -4.46 22.49
N HIS A 79 -4.49 -3.51 23.40
CA HIS A 79 -4.94 -3.58 24.78
C HIS A 79 -5.96 -2.49 25.10
N ASP A 80 -5.65 -1.22 24.83
CA ASP A 80 -6.55 -0.08 25.07
C ASP A 80 -6.62 0.84 23.85
N TYR A 81 -7.69 0.66 23.08
CA TYR A 81 -7.96 1.40 21.84
C TYR A 81 -7.99 2.93 22.01
N TYR A 82 -8.35 3.45 23.18
CA TYR A 82 -8.47 4.90 23.41
C TYR A 82 -7.18 5.53 23.99
N ASP A 83 -6.16 4.72 24.25
CA ASP A 83 -4.85 5.20 24.66
C ASP A 83 -3.92 5.27 23.45
N LEU A 84 -3.71 6.47 22.90
CA LEU A 84 -2.77 6.74 21.82
C LEU A 84 -1.39 7.14 22.35
N GLY A 85 -1.04 6.67 23.55
CA GLY A 85 0.21 7.01 24.23
C GLY A 85 0.07 8.18 25.20
N GLN A 86 -1.05 8.29 25.91
CA GLN A 86 -1.32 9.35 26.90
C GLN A 86 -1.58 8.84 28.32
N TYR A 87 -1.75 7.54 28.52
CA TYR A 87 -1.94 6.94 29.85
C TYR A 87 -0.79 5.99 30.20
N TYR A 88 -0.38 6.01 31.48
CA TYR A 88 0.58 5.02 31.98
C TYR A 88 -0.12 3.67 32.19
N GLN A 89 0.11 2.74 31.26
CA GLN A 89 -0.33 1.35 31.31
C GLN A 89 0.56 0.47 30.42
N ASP A 90 0.61 -0.83 30.71
CA ASP A 90 1.53 -1.78 30.05
C ASP A 90 3.00 -1.37 30.16
N GLY A 91 3.37 -0.78 31.30
CA GLY A 91 4.74 -0.37 31.61
C GLY A 91 5.24 0.89 30.89
N THR A 92 4.38 1.63 30.19
CA THR A 92 4.75 2.85 29.48
C THR A 92 3.60 3.87 29.40
N THR A 93 3.92 5.15 29.29
CA THR A 93 2.92 6.17 28.88
C THR A 93 2.77 6.16 27.37
N GLU A 94 3.86 6.38 26.65
CA GLU A 94 3.88 6.42 25.19
C GLU A 94 3.75 5.03 24.58
N THR A 95 3.24 4.97 23.35
CA THR A 95 3.39 3.76 22.53
C THR A 95 4.86 3.61 22.11
N ARG A 96 5.22 2.51 21.45
CA ARG A 96 6.55 2.38 20.83
C ARG A 96 6.90 3.58 19.96
N PHE A 97 5.90 4.15 19.30
CA PHE A 97 6.04 5.17 18.28
C PHE A 97 6.02 6.61 18.80
N GLY A 98 5.46 6.83 19.99
CA GLY A 98 5.39 8.13 20.67
C GLY A 98 4.05 8.39 21.36
N SER A 99 3.86 9.63 21.76
CA SER A 99 2.68 10.18 22.43
C SER A 99 1.54 10.54 21.46
N GLN A 100 0.34 10.75 22.01
CA GLN A 100 -0.81 11.24 21.23
C GLN A 100 -0.55 12.63 20.63
N ALA A 101 0.19 13.48 21.34
CA ALA A 101 0.51 14.84 20.87
C ALA A 101 1.40 14.81 19.62
N GLU A 102 2.42 13.96 19.62
CA GLU A 102 3.33 13.78 18.48
C GLU A 102 2.60 13.13 17.30
N LEU A 103 1.75 12.12 17.55
CA LEU A 103 0.90 11.52 16.51
C LEU A 103 0.02 12.57 15.81
N LYS A 104 -0.68 13.40 16.59
CA LYS A 104 -1.49 14.49 16.05
C LYS A 104 -0.66 15.47 15.24
N ALA A 105 0.54 15.82 15.72
CA ALA A 105 1.45 16.72 15.01
C ALA A 105 1.94 16.11 13.69
N ALA A 106 2.24 14.81 13.66
CA ALA A 106 2.63 14.08 12.46
C ALA A 106 1.49 14.05 11.44
N ILE A 107 0.28 13.66 11.85
CA ILE A 107 -0.90 13.63 10.97
C ILE A 107 -1.20 15.03 10.42
N ALA A 108 -1.18 16.07 11.27
CA ALA A 108 -1.39 17.45 10.82
C ALA A 108 -0.36 17.87 9.77
N GLN A 109 0.91 17.48 9.95
CA GLN A 109 2.00 17.80 9.02
C GLN A 109 1.85 17.10 7.67
N TYR A 110 1.43 15.83 7.63
CA TYR A 110 1.14 15.15 6.36
C TYR A 110 -0.07 15.78 5.65
N ARG A 111 -1.12 16.08 6.40
CA ARG A 111 -2.33 16.72 5.85
C ARG A 111 -2.06 18.11 5.29
N SER A 112 -1.15 18.89 5.89
CA SER A 112 -0.78 20.21 5.36
C SER A 112 -0.12 20.14 3.97
N TYR A 113 0.42 18.97 3.60
CA TYR A 113 0.96 18.69 2.27
C TYR A 113 0.00 17.90 1.36
N GLY A 114 -1.25 17.71 1.78
CA GLY A 114 -2.25 16.96 1.03
C GLY A 114 -2.02 15.45 1.02
N ILE A 115 -1.29 14.92 2.00
CA ILE A 115 -1.11 13.47 2.17
C ILE A 115 -2.19 12.96 3.13
N ASP A 116 -2.98 11.99 2.67
CA ASP A 116 -3.99 11.29 3.47
C ASP A 116 -3.31 10.39 4.52
N CYS A 117 -3.83 10.37 5.76
CA CYS A 117 -3.27 9.55 6.84
C CYS A 117 -4.18 8.37 7.13
N MET A 118 -3.65 7.16 6.92
CA MET A 118 -4.33 5.88 7.12
C MET A 118 -3.93 5.27 8.45
N ALA A 119 -4.93 4.92 9.28
CA ALA A 119 -4.71 4.15 10.49
C ALA A 119 -4.73 2.65 10.20
N ASP A 120 -3.89 1.90 10.91
CA ASP A 120 -3.99 0.45 10.99
C ASP A 120 -5.04 0.04 12.03
N ILE A 121 -6.03 -0.74 11.61
CA ILE A 121 -7.18 -1.13 12.40
C ILE A 121 -7.07 -2.62 12.74
N VAL A 122 -6.65 -2.90 13.98
CA VAL A 122 -6.55 -4.26 14.54
C VAL A 122 -7.76 -4.51 15.41
N ILE A 123 -8.75 -5.25 14.91
CA ILE A 123 -10.01 -5.52 15.64
C ILE A 123 -10.39 -7.00 15.72
N ASN A 124 -9.58 -7.89 15.14
CA ASN A 124 -9.85 -9.33 15.21
C ASN A 124 -9.82 -9.83 16.66
N HIS A 125 -8.85 -9.35 17.42
CA HIS A 125 -8.55 -9.87 18.74
C HIS A 125 -8.20 -8.71 19.69
N ARG A 126 -8.06 -9.02 20.97
CA ARG A 126 -7.57 -8.08 21.99
C ARG A 126 -6.68 -8.82 22.97
N SER A 127 -5.67 -8.15 23.52
CA SER A 127 -4.73 -8.77 24.45
C SER A 127 -4.43 -7.91 25.67
N GLY A 128 -3.91 -8.51 26.74
CA GLY A 128 -3.59 -7.84 28.01
C GLY A 128 -4.74 -7.80 29.03
N GLY A 129 -5.89 -8.43 28.74
CA GLY A 129 -7.00 -8.54 29.67
C GLY A 129 -6.64 -9.36 30.92
N ALA A 130 -7.24 -9.03 32.06
CA ALA A 130 -7.09 -9.83 33.28
C ALA A 130 -7.84 -11.16 33.18
N SER A 131 -7.46 -12.12 34.04
CA SER A 131 -8.12 -13.42 34.13
C SER A 131 -9.52 -13.28 34.73
N GLU A 132 -10.52 -13.81 34.04
CA GLU A 132 -11.89 -13.95 34.54
C GLU A 132 -12.48 -15.31 34.13
N TYR A 133 -13.53 -15.75 34.82
CA TYR A 133 -14.23 -16.98 34.45
C TYR A 133 -15.13 -16.74 33.24
N ASN A 134 -14.97 -17.55 32.19
CA ASN A 134 -15.87 -17.58 31.04
C ASN A 134 -16.78 -18.82 31.12
N PRO A 135 -18.11 -18.65 31.29
CA PRO A 135 -19.04 -19.77 31.39
C PRO A 135 -19.13 -20.62 30.12
N TYR A 136 -18.75 -20.08 28.95
CA TYR A 136 -18.80 -20.77 27.66
C TYR A 136 -17.58 -21.65 27.40
N THR A 137 -16.42 -21.33 28.01
CA THR A 137 -15.24 -22.21 28.00
C THR A 137 -15.19 -23.14 29.22
N ARG A 138 -16.01 -22.88 30.24
CA ARG A 138 -15.98 -23.53 31.56
C ARG A 138 -14.63 -23.39 32.26
N GLY A 139 -13.91 -22.32 31.97
CA GLY A 139 -12.59 -22.03 32.53
C GLY A 139 -12.29 -20.54 32.46
N ASN A 140 -11.09 -20.18 32.90
CA ASN A 140 -10.69 -18.78 32.87
C ASN A 140 -10.17 -18.36 31.49
N THR A 141 -10.50 -17.13 31.08
CA THR A 141 -9.99 -16.45 29.89
C THR A 141 -9.39 -15.09 30.27
N TRP A 142 -8.48 -14.58 29.44
CA TRP A 142 -7.80 -13.28 29.64
C TRP A 142 -8.60 -12.15 28.99
N THR A 143 -9.87 -12.02 29.38
CA THR A 143 -10.87 -11.20 28.70
C THR A 143 -11.38 -10.02 29.52
N ASP A 144 -10.90 -9.83 30.76
CA ASP A 144 -11.35 -8.73 31.60
C ASP A 144 -10.57 -7.44 31.32
N PHE A 145 -11.18 -6.53 30.57
CA PHE A 145 -10.66 -5.21 30.23
C PHE A 145 -11.36 -4.07 31.00
N ARG A 146 -12.00 -4.35 32.15
CA ARG A 146 -12.73 -3.32 32.92
C ARG A 146 -11.83 -2.20 33.47
N ASN A 147 -10.55 -2.50 33.65
CA ASN A 147 -9.56 -1.65 34.30
C ASN A 147 -8.56 -1.01 33.34
N VAL A 148 -8.83 -1.00 32.02
CA VAL A 148 -8.01 -0.23 31.07
C VAL A 148 -7.99 1.25 31.42
N ALA A 149 -6.84 1.91 31.23
CA ALA A 149 -6.60 3.25 31.75
C ALA A 149 -7.52 4.32 31.13
N SER A 150 -7.91 4.16 29.87
CA SER A 150 -8.86 5.08 29.22
C SER A 150 -10.27 5.03 29.82
N GLY A 151 -10.61 3.96 30.53
CA GLY A 151 -11.96 3.71 31.02
C GLY A 151 -13.00 3.49 29.91
N LYS A 152 -12.57 3.22 28.67
CA LYS A 152 -13.45 2.95 27.51
C LYS A 152 -13.37 1.48 27.10
N MET A 153 -14.38 1.00 26.38
CA MET A 153 -14.43 -0.39 25.88
C MET A 153 -14.12 -1.42 26.98
N LYS A 154 -14.86 -1.35 28.09
CA LYS A 154 -14.69 -2.20 29.27
C LYS A 154 -15.28 -3.60 29.04
N TRP A 155 -14.73 -4.28 28.05
CA TRP A 155 -15.15 -5.60 27.61
C TRP A 155 -14.77 -6.67 28.63
N GLN A 156 -15.55 -7.74 28.63
CA GLN A 156 -15.37 -8.97 29.42
C GLN A 156 -15.64 -10.15 28.48
N TYR A 157 -15.71 -11.37 29.00
CA TYR A 157 -15.89 -12.62 28.26
C TYR A 157 -17.03 -12.57 27.22
N TRP A 158 -18.11 -11.83 27.48
CA TRP A 158 -19.25 -11.71 26.57
C TRP A 158 -18.91 -10.99 25.25
N ALA A 159 -17.81 -10.25 25.19
CA ALA A 159 -17.34 -9.55 24.00
C ALA A 159 -16.48 -10.42 23.09
N PHE A 160 -16.12 -11.64 23.52
CA PHE A 160 -15.17 -12.51 22.83
C PHE A 160 -15.76 -13.90 22.59
N HIS A 161 -15.26 -14.62 21.58
CA HIS A 161 -15.63 -16.01 21.37
C HIS A 161 -14.91 -16.95 22.35
N PRO A 162 -15.57 -18.02 22.82
CA PRO A 162 -17.01 -18.27 22.70
C PRO A 162 -17.82 -17.41 23.68
N ASN A 163 -19.00 -16.97 23.26
CA ASN A 163 -19.99 -16.28 24.09
C ASN A 163 -21.42 -16.80 23.85
N ASN A 164 -22.42 -16.05 24.32
CA ASN A 164 -23.84 -16.37 24.19
C ASN A 164 -24.41 -16.18 22.77
N ILE A 165 -23.66 -15.58 21.84
CA ILE A 165 -24.07 -15.32 20.46
C ILE A 165 -23.60 -16.48 19.57
N HIS A 166 -22.30 -16.73 19.52
CA HIS A 166 -21.72 -17.88 18.84
C HIS A 166 -20.33 -18.23 19.42
N SER A 167 -19.86 -19.43 19.08
CA SER A 167 -18.62 -19.99 19.65
C SER A 167 -17.35 -19.60 18.88
N TYR A 168 -17.47 -19.12 17.65
CA TYR A 168 -16.37 -18.71 16.76
C TYR A 168 -16.94 -17.93 15.56
N ASP A 169 -16.10 -17.23 14.81
CA ASP A 169 -16.42 -16.65 13.50
C ASP A 169 -15.48 -17.17 12.38
N SER A 170 -14.77 -16.30 11.64
CA SER A 170 -13.96 -16.74 10.48
C SER A 170 -12.56 -17.20 10.89
N GLY A 171 -12.02 -16.70 12.01
CA GLY A 171 -10.73 -17.14 12.51
C GLY A 171 -10.17 -16.33 13.67
N ALA A 172 -9.52 -17.00 14.61
CA ALA A 172 -8.80 -16.40 15.72
C ALA A 172 -7.30 -16.27 15.43
N PHE A 173 -6.63 -15.31 16.08
CA PHE A 173 -5.22 -15.03 15.87
C PHE A 173 -4.38 -15.23 17.14
N ALA A 174 -3.25 -15.95 17.01
CA ALA A 174 -2.19 -16.10 18.02
C ALA A 174 -2.63 -16.49 19.45
N GLY A 175 -3.80 -17.13 19.60
CA GLY A 175 -4.34 -17.50 20.92
C GLY A 175 -4.87 -16.32 21.74
N PHE A 176 -4.95 -15.13 21.15
CA PHE A 176 -5.58 -13.98 21.79
C PHE A 176 -7.10 -14.12 21.84
N PRO A 177 -7.77 -13.50 22.83
CA PRO A 177 -9.21 -13.34 22.84
C PRO A 177 -9.78 -12.83 21.51
N ASP A 178 -10.61 -13.66 20.89
CA ASP A 178 -11.19 -13.43 19.57
C ASP A 178 -12.47 -12.59 19.67
N VAL A 179 -12.53 -11.43 19.01
CA VAL A 179 -13.58 -10.42 19.23
C VAL A 179 -14.88 -10.81 18.52
N CYS A 180 -16.00 -10.75 19.25
CA CYS A 180 -17.32 -11.04 18.70
C CYS A 180 -17.95 -9.80 18.07
N HIS A 181 -17.80 -9.66 16.76
CA HIS A 181 -18.31 -8.53 15.98
C HIS A 181 -19.84 -8.50 15.85
N ASP A 182 -20.52 -9.64 16.04
CA ASP A 182 -21.99 -9.72 16.05
C ASP A 182 -22.59 -9.23 17.38
N ASN A 183 -21.76 -9.05 18.42
CA ASN A 183 -22.20 -8.37 19.64
C ASN A 183 -22.39 -6.88 19.37
N SER A 184 -23.63 -6.41 19.48
CA SER A 184 -23.99 -5.03 19.15
C SER A 184 -23.27 -3.98 20.00
N THR A 185 -22.94 -4.30 21.26
CA THR A 185 -22.14 -3.41 22.12
C THR A 185 -20.71 -3.30 21.59
N VAL A 186 -20.08 -4.43 21.24
CA VAL A 186 -18.73 -4.48 20.67
C VAL A 186 -18.68 -3.71 19.35
N TYR A 187 -19.61 -3.97 18.43
CA TYR A 187 -19.69 -3.26 17.15
C TYR A 187 -19.83 -1.74 17.33
N ASN A 188 -20.73 -1.30 18.21
CA ASN A 188 -20.97 0.13 18.45
C ASN A 188 -19.79 0.81 19.13
N ASP A 189 -19.11 0.11 20.03
CA ASP A 189 -17.87 0.58 20.65
C ASP A 189 -16.79 0.79 19.58
N ILE A 190 -16.52 -0.21 18.73
CA ILE A 190 -15.52 -0.11 17.63
C ILE A 190 -15.85 1.06 16.71
N LYS A 191 -17.10 1.17 16.26
CA LYS A 191 -17.57 2.29 15.44
C LYS A 191 -17.30 3.63 16.12
N THR A 192 -17.60 3.76 17.41
CA THR A 192 -17.42 5.01 18.16
C THR A 192 -15.94 5.36 18.29
N TRP A 193 -15.09 4.38 18.54
CA TRP A 193 -13.63 4.55 18.59
C TRP A 193 -13.06 5.01 17.24
N MET A 194 -13.49 4.41 16.15
CA MET A 194 -13.03 4.82 14.82
C MET A 194 -13.44 6.26 14.49
N LEU A 195 -14.68 6.67 14.82
CA LEU A 195 -15.12 8.06 14.68
C LEU A 195 -14.32 9.02 15.58
N TRP A 196 -13.97 8.57 16.79
CA TRP A 196 -13.09 9.31 17.69
C TRP A 196 -11.69 9.50 17.09
N MET A 197 -11.08 8.47 16.49
CA MET A 197 -9.78 8.58 15.79
C MET A 197 -9.83 9.52 14.57
N LYS A 198 -10.96 9.60 13.86
CA LYS A 198 -11.12 10.55 12.74
C LYS A 198 -11.12 12.02 13.18
N ASN A 199 -11.54 12.29 14.41
CA ASN A 199 -11.61 13.65 14.91
C ASN A 199 -10.18 14.21 15.10
N THR A 200 -9.91 15.37 14.50
CA THR A 200 -8.60 16.06 14.58
C THR A 200 -8.23 16.50 16.00
N ALA A 201 -9.20 16.54 16.93
CA ALA A 201 -8.94 16.73 18.35
C ALA A 201 -8.18 15.54 18.98
N ASN A 202 -8.29 14.33 18.40
CA ASN A 202 -7.74 13.10 18.97
C ASN A 202 -6.58 12.52 18.16
N ALA A 203 -6.76 12.37 16.84
CA ALA A 203 -5.71 11.93 15.92
C ALA A 203 -5.86 12.61 14.55
N GLY A 204 -7.01 12.45 13.90
CA GLY A 204 -7.31 13.08 12.60
C GLY A 204 -7.07 12.18 11.38
N PHE A 205 -7.09 10.87 11.56
CA PHE A 205 -7.01 9.89 10.48
C PHE A 205 -8.21 10.01 9.52
N SER A 206 -8.01 9.64 8.26
CA SER A 206 -9.03 9.76 7.22
C SER A 206 -9.34 8.46 6.49
N SER A 207 -8.50 7.44 6.62
CA SER A 207 -8.63 6.15 5.94
C SER A 207 -8.14 4.97 6.78
N TRP A 208 -8.48 3.75 6.36
CA TRP A 208 -8.28 2.53 7.15
C TRP A 208 -7.50 1.44 6.39
N ARG A 209 -6.48 0.88 7.04
CA ARG A 209 -5.95 -0.45 6.72
C ARG A 209 -6.56 -1.44 7.71
N TRP A 210 -7.17 -2.50 7.21
CA TRP A 210 -7.81 -3.52 8.02
C TRP A 210 -6.88 -4.71 8.18
N ASP A 211 -6.44 -4.94 9.42
CA ASP A 211 -5.60 -6.07 9.81
C ASP A 211 -6.36 -7.39 9.81
N TYR A 212 -5.70 -8.47 9.40
CA TYR A 212 -6.14 -9.86 9.54
C TYR A 212 -7.62 -10.09 9.18
N VAL A 213 -8.06 -9.59 8.02
CA VAL A 213 -9.48 -9.65 7.58
C VAL A 213 -9.96 -11.05 7.19
N LYS A 214 -9.11 -12.07 7.34
CA LYS A 214 -9.50 -13.49 7.29
C LYS A 214 -10.16 -13.94 8.58
N GLY A 215 -9.96 -13.24 9.68
CA GLY A 215 -10.49 -13.66 10.97
C GLY A 215 -11.94 -13.26 11.22
N PHE A 216 -12.50 -12.32 10.46
CA PHE A 216 -13.91 -11.92 10.59
C PHE A 216 -14.59 -11.67 9.24
N SER A 217 -15.93 -11.62 9.25
CA SER A 217 -16.74 -11.46 8.04
C SER A 217 -16.44 -10.14 7.31
N PRO A 218 -16.34 -10.13 5.96
CA PRO A 218 -16.17 -8.89 5.19
C PRO A 218 -17.29 -7.88 5.42
N THR A 219 -18.47 -8.31 5.88
CA THR A 219 -19.58 -7.42 6.22
C THR A 219 -19.26 -6.48 7.38
N VAL A 220 -18.36 -6.89 8.30
CA VAL A 220 -17.88 -6.02 9.39
C VAL A 220 -17.19 -4.79 8.80
N VAL A 221 -16.25 -4.99 7.87
CA VAL A 221 -15.54 -3.91 7.15
C VAL A 221 -16.52 -3.06 6.36
N LYS A 222 -17.44 -3.67 5.60
CA LYS A 222 -18.43 -2.94 4.82
C LYS A 222 -19.26 -1.99 5.71
N ASN A 223 -19.75 -2.50 6.84
CA ASN A 223 -20.60 -1.74 7.73
C ASN A 223 -19.82 -0.65 8.47
N LEU A 224 -18.59 -0.92 8.92
CA LEU A 224 -17.74 0.09 9.56
C LEU A 224 -17.27 1.17 8.57
N ASN A 225 -16.96 0.80 7.33
CA ASN A 225 -16.71 1.76 6.25
C ASN A 225 -17.92 2.66 6.00
N ALA A 226 -19.12 2.09 5.89
CA ALA A 226 -20.34 2.87 5.74
C ALA A 226 -20.58 3.82 6.94
N ALA A 227 -20.34 3.33 8.16
CA ALA A 227 -20.55 4.07 9.39
C ALA A 227 -19.51 5.19 9.63
N THR A 228 -18.30 5.05 9.09
CA THR A 228 -17.19 5.98 9.35
C THR A 228 -16.79 6.81 8.14
N SER A 229 -17.22 6.43 6.93
CA SER A 229 -16.97 7.13 5.66
C SER A 229 -15.48 7.49 5.45
N PRO A 230 -14.55 6.52 5.42
CA PRO A 230 -13.15 6.80 5.14
C PRO A 230 -12.95 7.33 3.71
N THR A 231 -11.87 8.08 3.48
CA THR A 231 -11.47 8.50 2.12
C THR A 231 -11.04 7.32 1.26
N PHE A 232 -10.64 6.21 1.89
CA PHE A 232 -10.21 4.95 1.28
C PHE A 232 -10.09 3.87 2.36
N SER A 233 -10.19 2.60 1.96
CA SER A 233 -9.77 1.50 2.82
C SER A 233 -9.15 0.36 2.04
N VAL A 234 -8.25 -0.38 2.68
CA VAL A 234 -7.63 -1.60 2.16
C VAL A 234 -7.61 -2.68 3.23
N GLY A 235 -7.94 -3.92 2.89
CA GLY A 235 -7.80 -5.07 3.79
C GLY A 235 -6.60 -5.94 3.47
N GLU A 236 -6.05 -6.53 4.51
CA GLU A 236 -5.04 -7.59 4.44
C GLU A 236 -5.70 -8.97 4.34
N TYR A 237 -6.33 -9.26 3.21
CA TYR A 237 -6.80 -10.62 2.96
C TYR A 237 -5.64 -11.42 2.38
N TRP A 238 -4.83 -12.01 3.26
CA TRP A 238 -3.58 -12.66 2.86
C TRP A 238 -3.84 -13.97 2.09
N ASP A 239 -3.99 -13.88 0.77
CA ASP A 239 -4.25 -15.03 -0.10
C ASP A 239 -3.68 -14.81 -1.51
N ALA A 240 -3.13 -15.85 -2.12
CA ALA A 240 -2.65 -15.79 -3.51
C ALA A 240 -3.77 -15.98 -4.54
N ASN A 241 -4.95 -16.43 -4.13
CA ASN A 241 -6.07 -16.69 -5.02
C ASN A 241 -6.82 -15.40 -5.38
N THR A 242 -6.71 -14.96 -6.63
CA THR A 242 -7.34 -13.71 -7.08
C THR A 242 -8.86 -13.76 -7.08
N SER A 243 -9.50 -14.93 -7.10
CA SER A 243 -10.97 -15.04 -6.95
C SER A 243 -11.40 -14.82 -5.51
N THR A 244 -10.62 -15.31 -4.54
CA THR A 244 -10.88 -15.05 -3.12
C THR A 244 -10.66 -13.57 -2.80
N LEU A 245 -9.58 -12.96 -3.32
CA LEU A 245 -9.34 -11.52 -3.19
C LEU A 245 -10.49 -10.69 -3.79
N ASP A 246 -10.97 -11.05 -4.99
CA ASP A 246 -12.07 -10.34 -5.65
C ASP A 246 -13.39 -10.47 -4.88
N TRP A 247 -13.72 -11.69 -4.44
CA TRP A 247 -14.89 -11.92 -3.60
C TRP A 247 -14.84 -11.07 -2.33
N TRP A 248 -13.73 -11.14 -1.58
CA TRP A 248 -13.60 -10.44 -0.31
C TRP A 248 -13.67 -8.94 -0.53
N ALA A 249 -12.93 -8.41 -1.50
CA ALA A 249 -12.90 -6.98 -1.80
C ALA A 249 -14.32 -6.48 -2.12
N ASN A 250 -15.05 -7.18 -3.00
CA ASN A 250 -16.43 -6.84 -3.37
C ASN A 250 -17.40 -6.92 -2.19
N ALA A 251 -17.34 -8.00 -1.39
CA ALA A 251 -18.18 -8.18 -0.22
C ALA A 251 -17.92 -7.10 0.86
N ALA A 252 -16.67 -6.75 1.09
CA ALA A 252 -16.25 -5.73 2.05
C ALA A 252 -16.48 -4.29 1.57
N ASN A 253 -16.74 -4.10 0.28
CA ASN A 253 -16.70 -2.78 -0.38
C ASN A 253 -15.42 -2.00 -0.05
N SER A 254 -14.27 -2.68 -0.16
CA SER A 254 -12.94 -2.15 0.16
C SER A 254 -11.94 -2.60 -0.91
N SER A 255 -10.78 -1.94 -0.98
CA SER A 255 -9.61 -2.47 -1.68
C SER A 255 -8.97 -3.60 -0.87
N VAL A 256 -8.08 -4.37 -1.47
CA VAL A 256 -7.31 -5.45 -0.83
C VAL A 256 -5.86 -5.43 -1.32
N PHE A 257 -4.93 -5.81 -0.45
CA PHE A 257 -3.53 -6.00 -0.86
C PHE A 257 -3.39 -7.16 -1.85
N ASP A 258 -2.63 -6.93 -2.91
CA ASP A 258 -2.43 -7.88 -4.01
C ASP A 258 -1.34 -8.90 -3.68
N PHE A 259 -1.65 -9.83 -2.77
CA PHE A 259 -0.75 -10.93 -2.42
C PHE A 259 -0.49 -11.88 -3.60
N ALA A 260 -1.43 -12.00 -4.54
CA ALA A 260 -1.25 -12.79 -5.75
C ALA A 260 -0.09 -12.24 -6.61
N LEU A 261 -0.11 -10.93 -6.90
CA LEU A 261 0.97 -10.28 -7.63
C LEU A 261 2.27 -10.28 -6.82
N TYR A 262 2.22 -10.09 -5.49
CA TYR A 262 3.39 -10.19 -4.63
C TYR A 262 4.10 -11.54 -4.81
N TYR A 263 3.39 -12.66 -4.72
CA TYR A 263 3.99 -13.99 -4.90
C TYR A 263 4.50 -14.20 -6.33
N THR A 264 3.75 -13.73 -7.33
CA THR A 264 4.19 -13.78 -8.73
C THR A 264 5.50 -13.01 -8.94
N LEU A 265 5.60 -11.79 -8.41
CA LEU A 265 6.82 -10.98 -8.47
C LEU A 265 7.95 -11.60 -7.66
N LYS A 266 7.66 -12.23 -6.51
CA LYS A 266 8.66 -12.96 -5.72
C LYS A 266 9.30 -14.07 -6.53
N ASP A 267 8.50 -14.90 -7.16
CA ASP A 267 8.99 -16.03 -7.97
C ASP A 267 9.85 -15.54 -9.14
N ILE A 268 9.40 -14.50 -9.85
CA ILE A 268 10.14 -13.91 -10.98
C ILE A 268 11.46 -13.26 -10.50
N CYS A 269 11.38 -12.35 -9.52
CA CYS A 269 12.51 -11.55 -9.10
C CYS A 269 13.58 -12.38 -8.38
N ASN A 270 13.23 -13.47 -7.71
CA ASN A 270 14.19 -14.32 -7.03
C ASN A 270 14.76 -15.44 -7.92
N ASN A 271 14.11 -15.78 -9.05
CA ASN A 271 14.63 -16.78 -9.98
C ASN A 271 15.82 -16.21 -10.77
N SER A 272 17.05 -16.52 -10.33
CA SER A 272 18.28 -15.99 -10.92
C SER A 272 18.58 -16.45 -12.34
N SER A 273 17.91 -17.51 -12.83
CA SER A 273 18.14 -18.06 -14.16
C SER A 273 17.37 -17.33 -15.26
N GLY A 274 16.46 -16.42 -14.90
CA GLY A 274 15.56 -15.75 -15.84
C GLY A 274 14.42 -16.64 -16.32
N GLY A 275 13.92 -17.53 -15.45
CA GLY A 275 12.83 -18.46 -15.77
C GLY A 275 11.54 -18.17 -15.01
N GLY A 276 11.31 -16.92 -14.60
CA GLY A 276 10.13 -16.51 -13.82
C GLY A 276 8.82 -16.52 -14.61
N TYR A 277 8.93 -16.53 -15.94
CA TYR A 277 7.83 -16.34 -16.90
C TYR A 277 7.08 -15.02 -16.62
N LEU A 278 7.72 -13.91 -16.99
CA LEU A 278 7.21 -12.55 -16.81
C LEU A 278 5.74 -12.34 -17.22
N PRO A 279 5.19 -12.95 -18.29
CA PRO A 279 3.78 -12.75 -18.65
C PRO A 279 2.78 -13.10 -17.54
N ASN A 280 3.17 -13.87 -16.51
CA ASN A 280 2.33 -14.15 -15.34
C ASN A 280 1.84 -12.87 -14.63
N VAL A 281 2.57 -11.76 -14.69
CA VAL A 281 2.13 -10.51 -14.04
C VAL A 281 0.88 -9.88 -14.70
N PHE A 282 0.56 -10.29 -15.93
CA PHE A 282 -0.65 -9.90 -16.67
C PHE A 282 -1.77 -10.95 -16.61
N ASP A 283 -1.51 -12.12 -16.04
CA ASP A 283 -2.50 -13.18 -15.86
C ASP A 283 -3.42 -12.82 -14.68
N TYR A 284 -4.72 -12.64 -14.95
CA TYR A 284 -5.71 -12.30 -13.93
C TYR A 284 -5.86 -13.37 -12.82
N SER A 285 -5.39 -14.60 -13.05
CA SER A 285 -5.37 -15.65 -12.04
C SER A 285 -4.17 -15.55 -11.08
N LYS A 286 -3.15 -14.75 -11.44
CA LYS A 286 -1.88 -14.59 -10.70
C LYS A 286 -1.59 -13.15 -10.27
N SER A 287 -2.34 -12.19 -10.79
CA SER A 287 -2.19 -10.76 -10.50
C SER A 287 -3.56 -10.17 -10.25
N PHE A 288 -3.84 -9.75 -9.00
CA PHE A 288 -5.13 -9.15 -8.69
C PHE A 288 -5.26 -7.77 -9.35
N ALA A 289 -4.16 -7.04 -9.53
CA ALA A 289 -4.12 -5.82 -10.33
C ALA A 289 -4.55 -6.07 -11.78
N ALA A 290 -4.17 -7.19 -12.40
CA ALA A 290 -4.66 -7.56 -13.74
C ALA A 290 -6.16 -7.91 -13.74
N LYS A 291 -6.67 -8.52 -12.66
CA LYS A 291 -8.08 -8.91 -12.51
C LYS A 291 -9.02 -7.75 -12.20
N ASN A 292 -8.69 -6.96 -11.19
CA ASN A 292 -9.51 -5.88 -10.65
C ASN A 292 -8.61 -4.69 -10.23
N PRO A 293 -8.13 -3.89 -11.19
CA PRO A 293 -7.24 -2.76 -10.91
C PRO A 293 -7.86 -1.70 -10.00
N TRP A 294 -9.19 -1.64 -9.92
CA TRP A 294 -9.93 -0.71 -9.07
C TRP A 294 -10.04 -1.16 -7.61
N ARG A 295 -9.48 -2.30 -7.23
CA ARG A 295 -9.46 -2.76 -5.83
C ARG A 295 -8.10 -3.28 -5.39
N ALA A 296 -7.12 -3.31 -6.28
CA ALA A 296 -5.80 -3.84 -6.00
C ALA A 296 -4.89 -2.76 -5.39
N VAL A 297 -4.33 -3.05 -4.21
CA VAL A 297 -3.18 -2.33 -3.66
C VAL A 297 -1.94 -3.19 -3.85
N THR A 298 -1.06 -2.77 -4.75
CA THR A 298 0.14 -3.53 -5.12
C THR A 298 1.33 -3.14 -4.24
N PHE A 299 2.21 -4.09 -3.91
CA PHE A 299 3.36 -3.85 -3.01
C PHE A 299 4.50 -4.82 -3.32
N VAL A 300 5.71 -4.52 -2.83
CA VAL A 300 6.93 -5.35 -3.03
C VAL A 300 7.40 -6.04 -1.75
N GLY A 301 7.14 -5.42 -0.60
CA GLY A 301 7.40 -5.94 0.74
C GLY A 301 6.59 -5.14 1.76
N ASN A 302 6.47 -5.67 2.97
CA ASN A 302 5.77 -5.04 4.08
C ASN A 302 6.44 -5.43 5.41
N HIS A 303 5.76 -5.20 6.54
CA HIS A 303 6.35 -5.50 7.86
C HIS A 303 6.43 -7.01 8.17
N ASP A 304 5.61 -7.84 7.52
CA ASP A 304 5.61 -9.30 7.65
C ASP A 304 6.42 -9.99 6.55
N THR A 305 6.59 -9.32 5.41
CA THR A 305 7.22 -9.86 4.20
C THR A 305 8.39 -9.02 3.72
N ASP A 306 9.56 -9.65 3.68
CA ASP A 306 10.78 -9.10 3.06
C ASP A 306 11.46 -10.20 2.23
N GLU A 307 10.67 -10.88 1.37
CA GLU A 307 11.13 -12.08 0.67
C GLU A 307 11.55 -11.83 -0.78
N ILE A 308 11.28 -10.67 -1.36
CA ILE A 308 11.86 -10.28 -2.67
C ILE A 308 13.19 -9.61 -2.40
N TYR A 309 14.31 -10.30 -2.58
CA TYR A 309 15.63 -9.80 -2.15
C TYR A 309 16.62 -9.55 -3.30
N ARG A 310 16.39 -10.13 -4.47
CA ARG A 310 17.32 -10.01 -5.61
C ARG A 310 16.99 -8.79 -6.49
N ASP A 311 15.80 -8.76 -7.09
CA ASP A 311 15.43 -7.71 -8.06
C ASP A 311 14.25 -6.84 -7.60
N LYS A 312 14.30 -6.34 -6.35
CA LYS A 312 13.27 -5.43 -5.80
C LYS A 312 12.92 -4.28 -6.74
N MET A 313 13.92 -3.71 -7.40
CA MET A 313 13.71 -2.59 -8.32
C MET A 313 12.92 -2.96 -9.58
N MET A 314 13.00 -4.21 -10.04
CA MET A 314 12.16 -4.72 -11.12
C MET A 314 10.70 -4.84 -10.67
N ALA A 315 10.47 -5.35 -9.46
CA ALA A 315 9.14 -5.39 -8.84
C ALA A 315 8.55 -3.98 -8.64
N TYR A 316 9.35 -3.03 -8.14
CA TYR A 316 8.94 -1.63 -8.00
C TYR A 316 8.62 -0.97 -9.34
N ALA A 317 9.43 -1.22 -10.37
CA ALA A 317 9.15 -0.72 -11.71
C ALA A 317 7.79 -1.20 -12.18
N PHE A 318 7.47 -2.49 -11.98
CA PHE A 318 6.16 -3.03 -12.33
C PHE A 318 5.03 -2.34 -11.56
N ILE A 319 5.03 -2.37 -10.23
CA ILE A 319 3.89 -1.86 -9.46
C ILE A 319 3.66 -0.35 -9.62
N LEU A 320 4.74 0.44 -9.84
CA LEU A 320 4.63 1.89 -9.99
C LEU A 320 4.19 2.29 -11.40
N THR A 321 4.49 1.49 -12.42
CA THR A 321 4.17 1.83 -13.83
C THR A 321 3.01 1.02 -14.41
N TYR A 322 2.47 0.06 -13.66
CA TYR A 322 1.27 -0.71 -14.01
C TYR A 322 0.00 -0.17 -13.31
N GLN A 323 -1.14 -0.83 -13.55
CA GLN A 323 -2.43 -0.53 -12.92
C GLN A 323 -2.51 -1.02 -11.47
N GLY A 324 -3.53 -0.54 -10.74
CA GLY A 324 -3.65 -0.69 -9.28
C GLY A 324 -3.10 0.53 -8.54
N TYR A 325 -3.20 0.50 -7.21
CA TYR A 325 -2.70 1.57 -6.33
C TYR A 325 -1.42 1.11 -5.60
N PRO A 326 -0.23 1.55 -6.03
CA PRO A 326 1.02 1.05 -5.49
C PRO A 326 1.30 1.56 -4.07
N CYS A 327 1.84 0.67 -3.24
CA CYS A 327 2.34 0.93 -1.90
C CYS A 327 3.86 0.73 -1.86
N ILE A 328 4.59 1.81 -1.53
CA ILE A 328 6.02 1.79 -1.26
C ILE A 328 6.25 1.41 0.21
N TRP A 329 7.24 0.55 0.47
CA TRP A 329 7.62 0.24 1.84
C TRP A 329 8.76 1.13 2.35
N TRP A 330 8.61 1.67 3.57
CA TRP A 330 9.61 2.55 4.19
C TRP A 330 11.01 1.95 4.22
N LYS A 331 11.14 0.67 4.61
CA LYS A 331 12.45 0.01 4.77
C LYS A 331 13.18 -0.09 3.43
N ASP A 332 12.48 -0.46 2.36
CA ASP A 332 13.05 -0.48 1.02
C ASP A 332 13.51 0.92 0.58
N TYR A 333 12.67 1.92 0.81
CA TYR A 333 12.93 3.29 0.38
C TYR A 333 14.11 3.94 1.12
N TYR A 334 14.09 3.95 2.45
CA TYR A 334 15.08 4.64 3.29
C TYR A 334 16.23 3.73 3.73
N ASN A 335 15.95 2.52 4.22
CA ASN A 335 16.96 1.67 4.85
C ASN A 335 17.79 0.88 3.82
N TYR A 336 17.16 0.39 2.74
CA TYR A 336 17.87 -0.28 1.65
C TYR A 336 18.32 0.69 0.55
N GLY A 337 18.07 2.00 0.71
CA GLY A 337 18.55 3.03 -0.21
C GLY A 337 17.93 2.98 -1.61
N LEU A 338 16.78 2.29 -1.78
CA LEU A 338 16.16 2.13 -3.09
C LEU A 338 15.47 3.41 -3.60
N ALA A 339 15.34 4.45 -2.76
CA ALA A 339 14.85 5.76 -3.17
C ALA A 339 15.60 6.31 -4.40
N THR A 340 16.93 6.19 -4.40
CA THR A 340 17.83 6.70 -5.46
C THR A 340 18.80 5.67 -6.03
N GLY A 341 19.01 4.53 -5.36
CA GLY A 341 20.18 3.66 -5.66
C GLY A 341 19.98 2.58 -6.72
N GLY A 342 18.74 2.25 -7.08
CA GLY A 342 18.44 1.19 -8.06
C GLY A 342 19.02 -0.19 -7.74
N GLY A 343 19.67 -0.40 -6.59
CA GLY A 343 20.40 -1.62 -6.24
C GLY A 343 21.83 -1.74 -6.80
N ALA A 344 22.36 -0.76 -7.57
CA ALA A 344 23.71 -0.89 -8.17
C ALA A 344 24.46 0.43 -8.49
N GLY A 345 24.01 1.62 -8.05
CA GLY A 345 24.78 2.84 -8.25
C GLY A 345 24.21 4.09 -7.58
N SER A 346 25.06 5.08 -7.28
CA SER A 346 24.62 6.41 -6.87
C SER A 346 24.30 7.26 -8.12
N GLY A 347 23.09 7.83 -8.19
CA GLY A 347 22.70 8.70 -9.31
C GLY A 347 21.21 8.98 -9.38
N TRP A 348 20.84 9.97 -10.20
CA TRP A 348 19.45 10.27 -10.53
C TRP A 348 19.00 9.37 -11.70
N GLY A 349 17.78 8.84 -11.67
CA GLY A 349 17.18 8.13 -12.82
C GLY A 349 16.90 6.63 -12.65
N ASN A 350 17.21 5.99 -11.51
CA ASN A 350 17.09 4.53 -11.37
C ASN A 350 16.45 4.01 -10.08
N GLY A 351 16.00 4.90 -9.18
CA GLY A 351 15.37 4.55 -7.90
C GLY A 351 13.85 4.73 -7.88
N ILE A 352 13.23 4.39 -6.75
CA ILE A 352 11.79 4.52 -6.51
C ILE A 352 11.30 5.95 -6.73
N LYS A 353 12.08 6.97 -6.34
CA LYS A 353 11.72 8.39 -6.58
C LYS A 353 11.44 8.67 -8.05
N GLN A 354 12.25 8.11 -8.95
CA GLN A 354 12.10 8.29 -10.39
C GLN A 354 10.89 7.54 -10.93
N LEU A 355 10.62 6.33 -10.43
CA LEU A 355 9.43 5.56 -10.81
C LEU A 355 8.13 6.24 -10.35
N VAL A 356 8.14 6.90 -9.19
CA VAL A 356 7.02 7.75 -8.74
C VAL A 356 6.82 8.92 -9.68
N TRP A 357 7.91 9.59 -10.11
CA TRP A 357 7.81 10.63 -11.12
C TRP A 357 7.22 10.11 -12.43
N VAL A 358 7.70 8.96 -12.93
CA VAL A 358 7.14 8.33 -14.13
C VAL A 358 5.63 8.13 -13.99
N ARG A 359 5.18 7.54 -12.88
CA ARG A 359 3.75 7.31 -12.65
C ARG A 359 2.94 8.61 -12.64
N GLU A 360 3.36 9.56 -11.82
CA GLU A 360 2.58 10.77 -11.55
C GLU A 360 2.67 11.79 -12.69
N LYS A 361 3.88 12.02 -13.22
CA LYS A 361 4.12 12.98 -14.32
C LYS A 361 3.69 12.40 -15.65
N LEU A 362 4.28 11.27 -16.05
CA LEU A 362 4.09 10.72 -17.39
C LEU A 362 2.76 9.99 -17.51
N GLY A 363 2.42 9.18 -16.51
CA GLY A 363 1.18 8.39 -16.44
C GLY A 363 -0.03 9.13 -15.88
N GLY A 364 0.11 10.41 -15.48
CA GLY A 364 -0.99 11.19 -14.89
C GLY A 364 -1.52 10.64 -13.55
N GLY A 365 -0.71 9.85 -12.84
CA GLY A 365 -1.03 9.22 -11.55
C GLY A 365 -1.91 7.97 -11.63
N GLY A 366 -2.67 7.81 -12.72
CA GLY A 366 -3.46 6.61 -13.03
C GLY A 366 -3.18 6.15 -14.45
N PRO A 367 -2.18 5.26 -14.67
CA PRO A 367 -1.76 4.85 -16.00
C PRO A 367 -2.89 4.23 -16.85
N GLN A 368 -2.96 4.58 -18.13
CA GLN A 368 -3.84 3.93 -19.11
C GLN A 368 -3.10 2.80 -19.82
N ILE A 369 -3.14 1.62 -19.22
CA ILE A 369 -2.31 0.49 -19.63
C ILE A 369 -2.64 -0.01 -21.05
N GLU A 370 -1.58 -0.27 -21.81
CA GLU A 370 -1.59 -0.96 -23.09
C GLU A 370 -0.50 -2.05 -23.08
N ILE A 371 -0.89 -3.32 -23.25
CA ILE A 371 0.07 -4.42 -23.36
C ILE A 371 0.59 -4.50 -24.80
N LEU A 372 1.90 -4.43 -24.97
CA LEU A 372 2.55 -4.38 -26.28
C LEU A 372 3.26 -5.70 -26.64
N LYS A 373 3.76 -6.42 -25.63
CA LYS A 373 4.38 -7.74 -25.75
C LYS A 373 4.26 -8.52 -24.44
N SER A 374 3.76 -9.75 -24.54
CA SER A 374 3.58 -10.67 -23.40
C SER A 374 3.73 -12.14 -23.79
N ASN A 375 4.43 -12.43 -24.90
CA ASN A 375 4.58 -13.76 -25.49
C ASN A 375 6.00 -14.31 -25.38
N ASP A 376 6.80 -13.77 -24.46
CA ASP A 376 8.18 -14.17 -24.20
C ASP A 376 8.31 -14.36 -22.68
N GLY A 377 8.99 -15.44 -22.27
CA GLY A 377 9.18 -15.75 -20.86
C GLY A 377 10.02 -14.70 -20.13
N ASP A 378 10.94 -14.06 -20.86
CA ASP A 378 12.00 -13.27 -20.26
C ASP A 378 11.87 -11.75 -20.46
N VAL A 379 10.91 -11.34 -21.29
CA VAL A 379 10.68 -9.92 -21.56
C VAL A 379 9.20 -9.61 -21.75
N ILE A 380 8.74 -8.59 -21.04
CA ILE A 380 7.44 -7.96 -21.26
C ILE A 380 7.63 -6.51 -21.65
N ILE A 381 6.74 -6.04 -22.53
CA ILE A 381 6.67 -4.64 -22.94
C ILE A 381 5.22 -4.20 -22.84
N TYR A 382 5.01 -3.10 -22.15
CA TYR A 382 3.70 -2.47 -22.00
C TYR A 382 3.89 -0.97 -21.95
N GLY A 383 2.81 -0.20 -21.94
CA GLY A 383 2.89 1.24 -21.83
C GLY A 383 1.69 1.83 -21.12
N SER A 384 1.78 3.13 -20.87
CA SER A 384 0.63 3.97 -20.56
C SER A 384 0.36 4.87 -21.75
N LYS A 385 -0.90 4.95 -22.20
CA LYS A 385 -1.33 6.05 -23.06
C LYS A 385 -1.21 7.37 -22.30
N GLY A 386 -0.90 8.43 -23.04
CA GLY A 386 -0.83 9.78 -22.49
C GLY A 386 -2.20 10.43 -22.37
N TYR A 387 -2.29 11.41 -21.48
CA TYR A 387 -3.47 12.25 -21.28
C TYR A 387 -3.32 13.62 -21.95
N SER A 388 -2.08 14.12 -22.05
CA SER A 388 -1.74 15.43 -22.61
C SER A 388 -0.26 15.46 -23.00
N THR A 389 0.20 16.55 -23.60
CA THR A 389 1.65 16.77 -23.81
C THR A 389 2.44 16.82 -22.50
N SER A 390 1.80 17.22 -21.40
CA SER A 390 2.42 17.30 -20.06
C SER A 390 2.40 15.98 -19.30
N SER A 391 1.59 15.03 -19.75
CA SER A 391 1.52 13.64 -19.27
C SER A 391 1.43 12.71 -20.48
N PRO A 392 2.53 12.58 -21.25
CA PRO A 392 2.52 11.95 -22.57
C PRO A 392 2.45 10.42 -22.52
N GLY A 393 2.39 9.81 -21.33
CA GLY A 393 2.49 8.37 -21.17
C GLY A 393 3.92 7.87 -21.37
N TYR A 394 4.07 6.56 -21.50
CA TYR A 394 5.38 5.91 -21.55
C TYR A 394 5.31 4.48 -22.10
N ILE A 395 6.46 3.89 -22.40
CA ILE A 395 6.66 2.47 -22.67
C ILE A 395 7.62 1.91 -21.63
N VAL A 396 7.28 0.77 -21.05
CA VAL A 396 8.08 0.03 -20.06
C VAL A 396 8.57 -1.27 -20.69
N VAL A 397 9.85 -1.56 -20.50
CA VAL A 397 10.45 -2.86 -20.78
C VAL A 397 10.91 -3.45 -19.45
N ILE A 398 10.49 -4.67 -19.15
CA ILE A 398 11.02 -5.46 -18.03
C ILE A 398 11.67 -6.70 -18.59
N ASN A 399 12.90 -6.98 -18.15
CA ASN A 399 13.74 -8.06 -18.64
C ASN A 399 14.30 -8.85 -17.45
N ASP A 400 13.84 -10.09 -17.24
CA ASP A 400 14.34 -10.97 -16.17
C ASP A 400 15.44 -11.92 -16.67
N HIS A 401 15.84 -11.85 -17.95
CA HIS A 401 16.93 -12.66 -18.48
C HIS A 401 18.22 -12.41 -17.67
N SER A 402 18.95 -13.49 -17.38
CA SER A 402 20.09 -13.47 -16.45
C SER A 402 21.29 -12.61 -16.90
N SER A 403 21.58 -12.56 -18.22
CA SER A 403 22.79 -11.88 -18.73
C SER A 403 22.65 -11.04 -20.00
N ALA A 404 21.61 -11.26 -20.82
CA ALA A 404 21.42 -10.58 -22.10
C ALA A 404 20.46 -9.39 -21.99
N TRP A 405 20.77 -8.34 -22.74
CA TRP A 405 19.79 -7.31 -23.07
C TRP A 405 18.67 -7.91 -23.92
N LYS A 406 17.43 -7.59 -23.58
CA LYS A 406 16.24 -8.03 -24.31
C LYS A 406 15.37 -6.83 -24.65
N GLY A 407 14.67 -6.95 -25.75
CA GLY A 407 13.86 -5.90 -26.33
C GLY A 407 13.08 -6.42 -27.53
N ALA A 408 12.25 -5.57 -28.11
CA ALA A 408 11.53 -5.87 -29.34
C ALA A 408 11.06 -4.59 -30.04
N TRP A 409 10.77 -4.72 -31.33
CA TRP A 409 9.90 -3.81 -32.03
C TRP A 409 8.46 -3.97 -31.52
N VAL A 410 7.86 -2.87 -31.10
CA VAL A 410 6.46 -2.80 -30.68
C VAL A 410 5.77 -1.62 -31.34
N GLN A 411 4.45 -1.72 -31.52
CA GLN A 411 3.64 -0.63 -32.03
C GLN A 411 2.76 -0.06 -30.92
N THR A 412 3.04 1.16 -30.47
CA THR A 412 2.20 1.81 -29.45
C THR A 412 0.99 2.51 -30.05
N GLY A 413 -0.15 2.38 -29.38
CA GLY A 413 -1.35 3.17 -29.64
C GLY A 413 -1.28 4.59 -29.06
N ASN A 414 -0.22 4.93 -28.31
CA ASN A 414 -0.05 6.24 -27.69
C ASN A 414 0.34 7.32 -28.71
N ALA A 415 -0.62 8.16 -29.08
CA ALA A 415 -0.43 9.25 -30.04
C ALA A 415 0.61 10.30 -29.61
N TYR A 416 0.86 10.46 -28.31
CA TYR A 416 1.83 11.45 -27.81
C TYR A 416 3.28 11.04 -28.04
N LEU A 417 3.55 9.75 -28.29
CA LEU A 417 4.89 9.22 -28.54
C LEU A 417 5.26 9.18 -30.03
N LYS A 418 4.26 9.19 -30.93
CA LYS A 418 4.45 9.02 -32.38
C LYS A 418 5.23 10.18 -33.00
N GLY A 419 6.18 9.85 -33.88
CA GLY A 419 7.02 10.82 -34.59
C GLY A 419 8.02 11.54 -33.69
N LYS A 420 8.44 10.93 -32.57
CA LYS A 420 9.32 11.56 -31.58
C LYS A 420 10.46 10.65 -31.14
N THR A 421 11.54 11.29 -30.71
CA THR A 421 12.59 10.62 -29.95
C THR A 421 12.09 10.34 -28.54
N LEU A 422 12.26 9.10 -28.11
CA LEU A 422 11.96 8.61 -26.77
C LEU A 422 13.27 8.44 -25.99
N LYS A 423 13.30 8.99 -24.78
CA LYS A 423 14.39 8.87 -23.81
C LYS A 423 13.98 7.96 -22.66
N ALA A 424 14.93 7.17 -22.16
CA ALA A 424 14.72 6.39 -20.94
C ALA A 424 14.76 7.31 -19.71
N TYR A 425 13.64 7.50 -19.03
CA TYR A 425 13.54 8.33 -17.82
C TYR A 425 13.73 7.54 -16.54
N ALA A 426 13.52 6.23 -16.56
CA ALA A 426 13.84 5.34 -15.46
C ALA A 426 14.50 4.07 -16.00
N TRP A 427 15.52 3.55 -15.35
CA TRP A 427 16.13 2.26 -15.70
C TRP A 427 16.78 1.64 -14.48
N SER A 428 16.96 0.32 -14.43
CA SER A 428 17.89 -0.29 -13.48
C SER A 428 18.32 -1.67 -13.97
N SER A 429 19.44 -2.16 -13.45
CA SER A 429 19.89 -3.54 -13.58
C SER A 429 20.64 -3.95 -12.32
N SER A 430 20.35 -5.15 -11.81
CA SER A 430 21.13 -5.78 -10.74
C SER A 430 22.41 -6.45 -11.25
N VAL A 431 22.57 -6.62 -12.57
CA VAL A 431 23.79 -7.14 -13.18
C VAL A 431 24.90 -6.08 -13.18
N SER A 432 26.06 -6.46 -12.64
CA SER A 432 27.25 -5.61 -12.58
C SER A 432 27.65 -5.07 -13.95
N GLY A 433 27.93 -3.76 -14.03
CA GLY A 433 28.30 -3.07 -15.26
C GLY A 433 27.15 -2.79 -16.23
N GLN A 434 25.92 -3.22 -15.94
CA GLN A 434 24.76 -3.04 -16.84
C GLN A 434 23.80 -1.93 -16.40
N ASN A 435 24.05 -1.28 -15.25
CA ASN A 435 23.19 -0.22 -14.71
C ASN A 435 23.50 1.15 -15.34
N TYR A 436 23.21 1.31 -16.62
CA TYR A 436 23.37 2.57 -17.35
C TYR A 436 22.14 2.87 -18.22
N GLN A 437 21.96 4.16 -18.53
CA GLN A 437 20.81 4.62 -19.29
C GLN A 437 20.83 4.00 -20.70
N PRO A 438 19.74 3.33 -21.12
CA PRO A 438 19.61 2.87 -22.50
C PRO A 438 19.60 4.04 -23.48
N GLN A 439 20.05 3.78 -24.71
CA GLN A 439 20.03 4.78 -25.79
C GLN A 439 18.62 5.27 -26.10
N ASN A 440 18.53 6.53 -26.55
CA ASN A 440 17.30 7.10 -27.08
C ASN A 440 16.81 6.30 -28.29
N LYS A 441 15.48 6.20 -28.45
CA LYS A 441 14.82 5.43 -29.51
C LYS A 441 13.84 6.30 -30.27
N TYR A 442 13.81 6.21 -31.59
CA TYR A 442 12.82 6.95 -32.38
C TYR A 442 11.54 6.14 -32.55
N CYS A 443 10.40 6.74 -32.19
CA CYS A 443 9.08 6.19 -32.46
C CYS A 443 8.53 6.82 -33.73
N ASP A 444 8.24 6.00 -34.74
CA ASP A 444 7.79 6.50 -36.04
C ASP A 444 6.37 7.08 -35.99
N ALA A 445 5.91 7.64 -37.11
CA ALA A 445 4.57 8.22 -37.22
C ALA A 445 3.43 7.19 -37.07
N ASN A 446 3.73 5.90 -37.26
CA ASN A 446 2.78 4.80 -37.12
C ASN A 446 2.77 4.21 -35.70
N GLY A 447 3.71 4.60 -34.84
CA GLY A 447 3.86 4.13 -33.46
C GLY A 447 4.87 3.00 -33.29
N TRP A 448 5.62 2.62 -34.33
CA TRP A 448 6.65 1.59 -34.21
C TRP A 448 7.91 2.14 -33.53
N VAL A 449 8.42 1.40 -32.55
CA VAL A 449 9.67 1.70 -31.86
C VAL A 449 10.31 0.41 -31.36
N GLU A 450 11.64 0.37 -31.39
CA GLU A 450 12.41 -0.73 -30.80
C GLU A 450 12.95 -0.33 -29.42
N VAL A 451 12.49 -0.99 -28.37
CA VAL A 451 12.85 -0.67 -26.97
C VAL A 451 13.53 -1.85 -26.30
N TRP A 452 14.42 -1.57 -25.35
CA TRP A 452 15.29 -2.57 -24.72
C TRP A 452 15.44 -2.31 -23.22
N ALA A 453 15.75 -3.35 -22.45
CA ALA A 453 16.22 -3.23 -21.07
C ALA A 453 17.43 -4.14 -20.82
N ALA A 454 18.27 -3.70 -19.91
CA ALA A 454 19.39 -4.48 -19.37
C ALA A 454 18.89 -5.78 -18.72
N PRO A 455 19.73 -6.84 -18.65
CA PRO A 455 19.40 -8.08 -17.94
C PRO A 455 19.05 -7.81 -16.48
N ARG A 456 18.13 -8.60 -15.92
CA ARG A 456 17.63 -8.44 -14.54
C ARG A 456 17.28 -6.98 -14.21
N GLY A 457 16.50 -6.37 -15.09
CA GLY A 457 16.36 -4.93 -15.15
C GLY A 457 15.10 -4.44 -15.82
N TYR A 458 15.00 -3.12 -15.89
CA TYR A 458 13.90 -2.44 -16.55
C TYR A 458 14.36 -1.15 -17.22
N ALA A 459 13.54 -0.64 -18.13
CA ALA A 459 13.67 0.69 -18.72
C ALA A 459 12.28 1.29 -18.99
N VAL A 460 12.13 2.58 -18.73
CA VAL A 460 10.89 3.34 -19.01
C VAL A 460 11.18 4.48 -19.95
N TYR A 461 10.62 4.41 -21.15
CA TYR A 461 10.80 5.36 -22.24
C TYR A 461 9.62 6.31 -22.35
N SER A 462 9.88 7.60 -22.56
CA SER A 462 8.87 8.60 -22.92
C SER A 462 9.48 9.68 -23.80
N VAL A 463 8.67 10.62 -24.26
CA VAL A 463 9.08 11.73 -25.13
C VAL A 463 10.29 12.45 -24.54
N ASP A 464 11.32 12.69 -25.34
CA ASP A 464 12.49 13.46 -24.91
C ASP A 464 12.16 14.95 -24.70
N GLY A 465 12.89 15.61 -23.80
CA GLY A 465 12.72 17.04 -23.50
C GLY A 465 11.65 17.40 -22.46
N LEU A 466 11.19 16.43 -21.66
CA LEU A 466 10.25 16.63 -20.54
C LEU A 466 10.88 17.10 -19.23
#